data_AF-A0A955J284-F1
#
_entry.id   AF-A0A955J284-F1
#
_cell.length_a   1.000
_cell.length_b   1.000
_cell.length_c   1.000
_cell.angle_alpha   90.00
_cell.angle_beta   90.00
_cell.angle_gamma   90.00
#
_symmetry.space_group_name_H-M   'P 1'
#
loop_
_entity.id
_entity.type
_entity.pdbx_description
1 polymer ?
#
loop_
_entity_poly.entity_id
_entity_poly.type
_entity_poly.pdbx_seq_one_letter_code
_entity_poly.pdbx_strand_id
1 'polypeptide(L)'
;FGMMQTLAGLEAISTAPIPDGAVRLTFEGHELGLFGMGDAVDSGKEIDILKESVAKLDKEIVILEGRLGNPGYTERAPAHLVQQTRDQMETKKSEREAARARLIELGA
;
A
#
# COMPACT_ATOMS: atom_id res chain seq x y z
N PHE A 1 14.83 35.74 -5.51
CA PHE A 1 14.14 34.43 -5.53
C PHE A 1 13.25 34.38 -6.76
N GLY A 2 13.37 33.33 -7.57
CA GLY A 2 12.71 33.25 -8.87
C GLY A 2 11.19 33.15 -8.73
N MET A 3 10.47 34.14 -9.25
CA MET A 3 9.00 34.19 -9.20
C MET A 3 8.34 32.93 -9.77
N MET A 4 8.92 32.34 -10.82
CA MET A 4 8.45 31.07 -11.38
C MET A 4 8.55 29.90 -10.41
N GLN A 5 9.65 29.77 -9.65
CA GLN A 5 9.81 28.68 -8.68
C GLN A 5 8.76 28.76 -7.59
N THR A 6 8.49 29.97 -7.08
CA THR A 6 7.47 30.20 -6.04
C THR A 6 6.05 29.98 -6.55
N LEU A 7 5.73 30.44 -7.76
CA LEU A 7 4.38 30.27 -8.32
C LEU A 7 4.09 28.83 -8.75
N ALA A 8 5.10 28.10 -9.23
CA ALA A 8 4.94 26.73 -9.72
C ALA A 8 5.28 25.66 -8.67
N GLY A 9 5.74 26.03 -7.47
CA GLY A 9 6.14 25.08 -6.43
C GLY A 9 7.38 24.25 -6.79
N LEU A 10 8.28 24.80 -7.61
CA LEU A 10 9.46 24.09 -8.10
C LEU A 10 10.69 24.41 -7.24
N GLU A 11 11.45 23.39 -6.90
CA GLU A 11 12.75 23.54 -6.23
C GLU A 11 13.78 24.18 -7.18
N ALA A 12 13.85 23.69 -8.42
CA ALA A 12 14.81 24.15 -9.42
C ALA A 12 14.20 24.15 -10.82
N ILE A 13 14.77 25.00 -11.70
CA ILE A 13 14.47 25.05 -13.13
C ILE A 13 15.81 24.95 -13.87
N SER A 14 15.87 24.10 -14.89
CA SER A 14 17.08 23.86 -15.68
C SER A 14 16.75 23.80 -17.17
N THR A 15 17.71 24.19 -18.01
CA THR A 15 17.67 24.04 -19.47
C THR A 15 18.46 22.82 -19.95
N ALA A 16 18.90 21.97 -19.02
CA ALA A 16 19.56 20.72 -19.35
C ALA A 16 18.61 19.79 -20.14
N PRO A 17 19.15 18.80 -20.88
CA PRO A 17 18.34 17.77 -21.53
C PRO A 17 17.38 17.11 -20.53
N ILE A 18 16.17 16.81 -20.99
CA ILE A 18 15.16 16.13 -20.18
C ILE A 18 15.69 14.72 -19.83
N PRO A 19 15.81 14.38 -18.53
CA PRO A 19 16.32 13.07 -18.12
C PRO A 19 15.33 11.95 -18.47
N ASP A 20 15.84 10.73 -18.60
CA ASP A 20 14.99 9.54 -18.73
C ASP A 20 14.11 9.37 -17.48
N GLY A 21 12.83 9.05 -17.70
CA GLY A 21 11.84 8.92 -16.63
C GLY A 21 11.14 10.21 -16.19
N ALA A 22 11.48 11.37 -16.79
CA ALA A 22 10.72 12.61 -16.56
C ALA A 22 9.32 12.55 -17.18
N VAL A 23 8.34 13.15 -16.50
CA VAL A 23 7.02 13.40 -17.08
C VAL A 23 7.15 14.52 -18.10
N ARG A 24 6.77 14.25 -19.34
CA ARG A 24 6.89 15.19 -20.44
C ARG A 24 5.56 15.88 -20.70
N LEU A 25 5.60 17.19 -20.91
CA LEU A 25 4.44 17.99 -21.28
C LEU A 25 4.82 19.02 -22.34
N THR A 26 3.88 19.31 -23.24
CA THR A 26 4.08 20.29 -24.30
C THR A 26 3.30 21.56 -23.97
N PHE A 27 3.97 22.71 -23.94
CA PHE A 27 3.36 24.01 -23.68
C PHE A 27 3.86 25.02 -24.70
N GLU A 28 2.94 25.67 -25.43
CA GLU A 28 3.26 26.65 -26.48
C GLU A 28 4.34 26.19 -27.49
N GLY A 29 4.35 24.89 -27.84
CA GLY A 29 5.33 24.32 -28.76
C GLY A 29 6.68 23.97 -28.13
N HIS A 30 6.84 24.16 -26.83
CA HIS A 30 8.01 23.76 -26.06
C HIS A 30 7.75 22.45 -25.31
N GLU A 31 8.74 21.54 -25.29
CA GLU A 31 8.73 20.33 -24.47
C GLU A 31 9.35 20.63 -23.10
N LEU A 32 8.60 20.36 -22.04
CA LEU A 32 9.03 20.53 -20.65
C LEU A 32 9.09 19.15 -19.98
N GLY A 33 10.15 18.93 -19.20
CA GLY A 33 10.34 17.71 -18.40
C GLY A 33 10.20 18.00 -16.91
N LEU A 34 9.25 17.35 -16.26
CA LEU A 34 9.11 17.37 -14.81
C LEU A 34 9.78 16.12 -14.23
N PHE A 35 10.72 16.32 -13.32
CA PHE A 35 11.48 15.26 -12.65
C PHE A 35 11.72 15.66 -11.19
N GLY A 36 12.07 14.70 -10.35
CA GLY A 36 12.26 15.00 -8.92
C GLY A 36 10.97 15.35 -8.17
N MET A 37 9.80 15.14 -8.81
CA MET A 37 8.59 14.81 -8.06
C MET A 37 8.90 13.48 -7.38
N GLY A 38 9.44 13.54 -6.16
CA GLY A 38 9.44 12.37 -5.30
C GLY A 38 8.02 11.82 -5.28
N ASP A 39 7.88 10.51 -5.20
CA ASP A 39 6.66 9.90 -4.71
C ASP A 39 6.36 10.52 -3.33
N ALA A 40 5.64 11.64 -3.34
CA ALA A 40 5.23 12.38 -2.16
C ALA A 40 3.76 12.06 -1.87
N VAL A 41 3.29 10.89 -2.29
CA VAL A 41 2.50 10.06 -1.38
C VAL A 41 3.53 9.50 -0.41
N ASP A 42 3.40 9.81 0.88
CA ASP A 42 4.29 9.39 1.96
C ASP A 42 4.39 7.85 2.00
N SER A 43 5.15 7.29 1.06
CA SER A 43 5.16 5.87 0.75
C SER A 43 5.77 5.12 1.91
N GLY A 44 6.71 5.74 2.63
CA GLY A 44 7.21 5.23 3.91
C GLY A 44 6.11 5.08 4.94
N LYS A 45 5.31 6.12 5.19
CA LYS A 45 4.17 6.05 6.11
C LYS A 45 3.08 5.09 5.63
N GLU A 46 2.79 5.02 4.34
CA GLU A 46 1.85 4.05 3.76
C GLU A 46 2.36 2.61 3.96
N ILE A 47 3.65 2.37 3.73
CA ILE A 47 4.33 1.09 3.99
C ILE A 47 4.25 0.73 5.48
N ASP A 48 4.54 1.65 6.39
CA ASP A 48 4.47 1.41 7.84
C ASP A 48 3.05 1.05 8.28
N ILE A 49 2.04 1.78 7.79
CA ILE A 49 0.62 1.50 8.07
C ILE A 49 0.23 0.13 7.52
N LEU A 50 0.63 -0.19 6.29
CA LEU A 50 0.36 -1.48 5.67
C LEU A 50 1.06 -2.63 6.41
N LYS A 51 2.30 -2.46 6.85
CA LYS A 51 3.04 -3.43 7.66
C LYS A 51 2.37 -3.67 9.01
N GLU A 52 1.91 -2.62 9.68
CA GLU A 52 1.15 -2.75 10.92
C GLU A 52 -0.19 -3.45 10.70
N SER A 53 -0.90 -3.12 9.62
CA SER A 53 -2.15 -3.79 9.22
C SER A 53 -1.95 -5.28 8.97
N VAL A 54 -0.91 -5.67 8.21
CA VAL A 54 -0.55 -7.07 7.97
C VAL A 54 -0.22 -7.78 9.29
N ALA A 55 0.55 -7.16 10.18
CA ALA A 55 0.88 -7.74 11.47
C ALA A 55 -0.34 -7.95 12.38
N LYS A 56 -1.32 -7.05 12.33
CA LYS A 56 -2.59 -7.20 13.03
C LYS A 56 -3.42 -8.35 12.46
N LEU A 57 -3.57 -8.40 11.13
CA LEU A 57 -4.29 -9.46 10.43
C LEU A 57 -3.66 -10.84 10.69
N ASP A 58 -2.34 -10.95 10.68
CA ASP A 58 -1.63 -12.21 11.00
C ASP A 58 -1.94 -12.68 12.44
N LYS A 59 -1.99 -11.77 13.43
CA LYS A 59 -2.39 -12.12 14.81
C LYS A 59 -3.83 -12.61 14.87
N GLU A 60 -4.76 -11.94 14.20
CA GLU A 60 -6.17 -12.35 14.17
C GLU A 60 -6.34 -13.73 13.50
N ILE A 61 -5.62 -13.99 12.41
CA ILE A 61 -5.61 -15.29 11.74
C ILE A 61 -5.09 -16.38 12.68
N VAL A 62 -3.97 -16.16 13.37
CA VAL A 62 -3.41 -17.15 14.32
C VAL A 62 -4.40 -17.48 15.44
N ILE A 63 -5.14 -16.50 15.95
CA ILE A 63 -6.17 -16.71 16.98
C ILE A 63 -7.32 -17.56 16.42
N LEU A 64 -7.81 -17.24 15.22
CA LEU A 64 -8.88 -17.99 14.55
C LEU A 64 -8.44 -19.42 14.21
N GLU A 65 -7.21 -19.61 13.74
CA GLU A 65 -6.63 -20.93 13.49
C GLU A 65 -6.49 -21.74 14.77
N GLY A 66 -6.04 -21.13 15.88
CA GLY A 66 -6.01 -21.80 17.18
C GLY A 66 -7.41 -22.23 17.67
N ARG A 67 -8.43 -21.39 17.42
CA ARG A 67 -9.83 -21.72 17.75
C ARG A 67 -10.35 -22.88 16.90
N LEU A 68 -10.09 -22.87 15.59
CA LEU A 68 -10.50 -23.92 14.66
C LEU A 68 -9.69 -25.22 14.82
N GLY A 69 -8.46 -25.14 15.35
CA GLY A 69 -7.62 -26.29 15.65
C GLY A 69 -7.98 -26.99 16.96
N ASN A 70 -8.80 -26.37 17.81
CA ASN A 70 -9.26 -26.98 19.06
C ASN A 70 -10.42 -27.96 18.78
N PRO A 71 -10.24 -29.28 18.99
CA PRO A 71 -11.29 -30.28 18.75
C PRO A 71 -12.55 -29.99 19.55
N GLY A 72 -12.38 -29.50 20.79
CA GLY A 72 -13.49 -29.11 21.65
C GLY A 72 -14.34 -27.98 21.08
N TYR A 73 -13.78 -27.13 20.20
CA TYR A 73 -14.55 -26.11 19.49
C TYR A 73 -15.20 -26.69 18.23
N THR A 74 -14.46 -27.43 17.40
CA THR A 74 -14.99 -27.98 16.14
C THR A 74 -16.04 -29.06 16.34
N GLU A 75 -15.95 -29.85 17.40
CA GLU A 75 -16.84 -30.98 17.67
C GLU A 75 -18.03 -30.60 18.55
N ARG A 76 -17.88 -29.60 19.43
CA ARG A 76 -18.92 -29.20 20.39
C ARG A 76 -19.66 -27.92 20.01
N ALA A 77 -19.07 -27.05 19.20
CA ALA A 77 -19.75 -25.85 18.75
C ALA A 77 -20.74 -26.17 17.62
N PRO A 78 -21.85 -25.43 17.52
CA PRO A 78 -22.76 -25.51 16.38
C PRO A 78 -22.03 -25.35 15.04
N ALA A 79 -22.38 -26.18 14.06
CA ALA A 79 -21.77 -26.17 12.72
C ALA A 79 -21.78 -24.79 12.05
N HIS A 80 -22.86 -24.01 12.25
CA HIS A 80 -22.95 -22.65 11.71
C HIS A 80 -21.89 -21.69 12.29
N LEU A 81 -21.53 -21.82 13.58
CA LEU A 81 -20.48 -20.99 14.20
C LEU A 81 -19.08 -21.40 13.74
N VAL A 82 -18.85 -22.71 13.56
CA VAL A 82 -17.59 -23.23 13.02
C VAL A 82 -17.40 -22.74 11.58
N GLN A 83 -18.44 -22.82 10.75
CA GLN A 83 -18.41 -22.31 9.38
C GLN A 83 -18.18 -20.80 9.35
N GLN A 84 -18.92 -20.03 10.15
CA GLN A 84 -18.73 -18.58 10.25
C GLN A 84 -17.30 -18.20 10.67
N THR A 85 -16.66 -19.00 11.53
CA THR A 85 -15.27 -18.79 11.95
C THR A 85 -14.29 -19.11 10.81
N ARG A 86 -14.56 -20.14 10.01
CA ARG A 86 -13.78 -20.46 8.79
C ARG A 86 -13.90 -19.35 7.74
N ASP A 87 -15.11 -18.84 7.50
CA ASP A 87 -15.36 -17.77 6.54
C ASP A 87 -14.69 -16.46 6.97
N GLN A 88 -14.73 -16.15 8.27
CA GLN A 88 -13.98 -15.03 8.83
C GLN A 88 -12.46 -15.19 8.63
N MET A 89 -11.92 -16.39 8.88
CA MET A 89 -10.50 -16.66 8.66
C MET A 89 -10.12 -16.47 7.18
N GLU A 90 -10.95 -16.95 6.25
CA GLU A 90 -10.70 -16.81 4.81
C GLU A 90 -10.73 -15.33 4.38
N THR A 91 -11.70 -14.57 4.86
CA THR A 91 -11.79 -13.12 4.62
C THR A 91 -10.53 -12.42 5.09
N LYS A 92 -10.08 -12.70 6.32
CA LYS A 92 -8.87 -12.10 6.91
C LYS A 92 -7.61 -12.47 6.14
N LYS A 93 -7.51 -13.72 5.64
CA LYS A 93 -6.42 -14.16 4.76
C LYS A 93 -6.42 -13.37 3.45
N SER A 94 -7.58 -13.21 2.81
CA SER A 94 -7.70 -12.41 1.58
C SER A 94 -7.31 -10.95 1.78
N GLU A 95 -7.75 -10.32 2.87
CA GLU A 95 -7.38 -8.94 3.23
C GLU A 95 -5.86 -8.79 3.42
N ARG A 96 -5.24 -9.78 4.09
CA ARG A 96 -3.78 -9.79 4.30
C ARG A 96 -3.02 -9.93 2.98
N GLU A 97 -3.45 -10.83 2.09
CA GLU A 97 -2.78 -11.01 0.80
C GLU A 97 -2.88 -9.76 -0.07
N ALA A 98 -4.02 -9.07 -0.07
CA ALA A 98 -4.17 -7.80 -0.76
C ALA A 98 -3.23 -6.72 -0.21
N ALA A 99 -3.11 -6.61 1.13
CA ALA A 99 -2.18 -5.68 1.77
C ALA A 99 -0.70 -6.01 1.47
N ARG A 100 -0.35 -7.31 1.41
CA ARG A 100 1.00 -7.76 1.01
C ARG A 100 1.30 -7.49 -0.45
N ALA A 101 0.34 -7.73 -1.35
CA ALA A 101 0.49 -7.38 -2.76
C ALA A 101 0.76 -5.88 -2.92
N ARG A 102 0.04 -5.04 -2.17
CA ARG A 102 0.26 -3.59 -2.16
C ARG A 102 1.65 -3.19 -1.66
N LEU A 103 2.17 -3.85 -0.62
CA LEU A 103 3.54 -3.63 -0.15
C LEU A 103 4.59 -3.98 -1.21
N ILE A 104 4.37 -5.05 -1.97
CA ILE A 104 5.26 -5.45 -3.08
C ILE A 104 5.24 -4.40 -4.20
N GLU A 105 4.05 -3.88 -4.55
CA GLU A 105 3.93 -2.79 -5.54
C GLU A 105 4.67 -1.53 -5.12
N LEU A 106 4.71 -1.24 -3.81
CA LEU A 106 5.41 -0.10 -3.22
C LEU A 106 6.91 -0.38 -2.96
N GLY A 107 7.42 -1.56 -3.31
CA GLY A 107 8.83 -1.93 -3.20
C GLY A 107 9.32 -2.22 -1.77
N ALA A 108 8.43 -2.70 -0.89
CA ALA A 108 8.66 -2.82 0.56
C ALA A 108 8.67 -4.22 1.16
#